data_AF-A0A935HHT1-F1
#
_entry.id   AF-A0A935HHT1-F1
#
_cell.length_a   1.000
_cell.length_b   1.000
_cell.length_c   1.000
_cell.angle_alpha   90.00
_cell.angle_beta   90.00
_cell.angle_gamma   90.00
#
_symmetry.space_group_name_H-M   'P 1'
#
loop_
_entity.id
_entity.type
_entity.pdbx_description
1 polymer ?
#
loop_
_entity_poly.entity_id
_entity_poly.type
_entity_poly.pdbx_seq_one_letter_code
_entity_poly.pdbx_strand_id
1 'polypeptide(L)'
;MMKGQKGSHIVYTPFRSEAVCASLLEAGISIEQIKTSQKGAFRKSYGGDIEKISIADYKDQYNIDIALNRDSIYDKLPEGLFHQTKGGRYVKTVKDAVDEHKMFREEERYARRFFAPIEQMIFRYRIYTEQAEREALYDLQNGTINTGFYRFGAWKTIFPNRKPADYCI
;
A
#
# COMPACT_ATOMS: atom_id res chain seq x y z
N MET A 1 24.83 7.79 40.04
CA MET A 1 24.71 7.09 38.74
C MET A 1 23.24 6.73 38.54
N MET A 2 22.56 7.42 37.63
CA MET A 2 21.09 7.34 37.48
C MET A 2 20.68 6.04 36.81
N LYS A 3 19.73 5.32 37.41
CA LYS A 3 19.08 4.15 36.80
C LYS A 3 18.29 4.63 35.57
N GLY A 4 18.67 4.13 34.39
CA GLY A 4 17.93 4.38 33.16
C GLY A 4 16.49 3.87 33.30
N GLN A 5 15.53 4.77 33.12
CA GLN A 5 14.12 4.41 33.02
C GLN A 5 13.95 3.42 31.86
N LYS A 6 13.41 2.22 32.16
CA LYS A 6 12.89 1.32 31.14
C LYS A 6 11.76 2.07 30.44
N GLY A 7 12.05 2.58 29.23
CA GLY A 7 11.02 3.13 28.36
C GLY A 7 9.90 2.11 28.22
N SER A 8 8.67 2.54 28.42
CA SER A 8 7.50 1.76 28.04
C SER A 8 7.70 1.32 26.59
N HIS A 9 7.84 0.02 26.36
CA HIS A 9 7.75 -0.52 25.01
C HIS A 9 6.29 -0.34 24.57
N ILE A 10 5.97 0.85 24.06
CA ILE A 10 4.78 1.03 23.24
C ILE A 10 5.06 0.14 22.03
N VAL A 11 4.39 -1.00 21.98
CA VAL A 11 4.35 -1.82 20.77
C VAL A 11 3.66 -0.94 19.74
N TYR A 12 4.44 -0.23 18.93
CA TYR A 12 3.94 0.39 17.72
C TYR A 12 3.55 -0.75 16.79
N THR A 13 2.28 -1.18 16.84
CA THR A 13 1.76 -2.07 15.83
C THR A 13 1.81 -1.29 14.52
N PRO A 14 2.63 -1.69 13.54
CA PRO A 14 2.69 -0.96 12.28
C PRO A 14 1.34 -1.09 11.59
N PHE A 15 0.58 0.00 11.53
CA PHE A 15 -0.69 0.03 10.82
C PHE A 15 -0.46 -0.16 9.32
N ARG A 16 -1.37 -0.89 8.67
CA ARG A 16 -1.40 -0.94 7.20
C ARG A 16 -1.72 0.45 6.66
N SER A 17 -1.02 0.84 5.61
CA SER A 17 -1.27 2.12 4.95
C SER A 17 -2.69 2.23 4.41
N GLU A 18 -3.29 1.15 3.92
CA GLU A 18 -4.69 1.10 3.51
C GLU A 18 -5.63 1.44 4.65
N ALA A 19 -5.39 0.87 5.84
CA ALA A 19 -6.20 1.11 7.04
C ALA A 19 -6.13 2.58 7.48
N VAL A 20 -4.95 3.20 7.42
CA VAL A 20 -4.78 4.62 7.72
C VAL A 20 -5.53 5.46 6.67
N CYS A 21 -5.38 5.15 5.38
CA CYS A 21 -6.04 5.89 4.31
C CYS A 21 -7.57 5.74 4.34
N ALA A 22 -8.10 4.56 4.67
CA ALA A 22 -9.53 4.34 4.85
C ALA A 22 -10.10 5.27 5.93
N SER A 23 -9.40 5.43 7.05
CA SER A 23 -9.78 6.38 8.10
C SER A 23 -9.67 7.85 7.66
N LEU A 24 -8.72 8.19 6.77
CA LEU A 24 -8.68 9.53 6.16
C LEU A 24 -9.90 9.79 5.25
N LEU A 25 -10.34 8.79 4.48
CA LEU A 25 -11.56 8.90 3.67
C LEU A 25 -12.80 9.07 4.55
N GLU A 26 -12.91 8.30 5.63
CA GLU A 26 -13.98 8.43 6.62
C GLU A 26 -14.01 9.82 7.27
N ALA A 27 -12.84 10.45 7.45
CA ALA A 27 -12.71 11.82 7.94
C ALA A 27 -13.06 12.90 6.89
N GLY A 28 -13.46 12.51 5.68
CA GLY A 28 -13.89 13.43 4.61
C GLY A 28 -12.78 13.88 3.66
N ILE A 29 -11.58 13.29 3.74
CA ILE A 29 -10.51 13.56 2.77
C ILE A 29 -10.83 12.84 1.45
N SER A 30 -10.74 13.54 0.33
CA SER A 30 -11.00 12.94 -0.97
C SER A 30 -9.86 12.00 -1.39
N ILE A 31 -10.20 10.89 -2.06
CA ILE A 31 -9.23 9.89 -2.53
C ILE A 31 -8.27 10.46 -3.60
N GLU A 32 -8.67 11.55 -4.26
CA GLU A 32 -7.87 12.30 -5.21
C GLU A 32 -6.73 13.05 -4.53
N GLN A 33 -6.92 13.45 -3.28
CA GLN A 33 -5.93 14.17 -2.47
C GLN A 33 -4.87 13.25 -1.88
N ILE A 34 -5.13 11.94 -1.81
CA ILE A 34 -4.20 10.95 -1.27
C ILE A 34 -3.34 10.37 -2.41
N LYS A 35 -2.03 10.60 -2.32
CA LYS A 35 -1.03 10.08 -3.27
C LYS A 35 -0.06 9.16 -2.55
N THR A 36 0.33 8.09 -3.21
CA THR A 36 1.24 7.09 -2.65
C THR A 36 2.47 6.90 -3.53
N SER A 37 3.60 6.61 -2.90
CA SER A 37 4.83 6.28 -3.60
C SER A 37 5.56 5.12 -2.92
N GLN A 38 5.95 4.14 -3.72
CA GLN A 38 6.65 2.93 -3.29
C GLN A 38 8.16 3.22 -3.29
N LYS A 39 8.80 3.07 -2.12
CA LYS A 39 10.23 3.34 -1.93
C LYS A 39 11.10 2.08 -1.96
N GLY A 40 10.49 0.90 -2.09
CA GLY A 40 11.13 -0.41 -2.06
C GLY A 40 11.05 -1.08 -0.69
N ALA A 41 11.18 -2.41 -0.64
CA ALA A 41 11.11 -3.19 0.60
C ALA A 41 12.38 -3.17 1.46
N PHE A 42 13.40 -2.37 1.13
CA PHE A 42 14.67 -2.36 1.90
C PHE A 42 14.45 -2.08 3.40
N ARG A 43 13.52 -1.17 3.72
CA ARG A 43 13.19 -0.81 5.11
C ARG A 43 12.07 -1.67 5.69
N LYS A 44 11.46 -2.58 4.93
CA LYS A 44 10.32 -3.41 5.37
C LYS A 44 10.67 -4.35 6.51
N SER A 45 11.94 -4.78 6.61
CA SER A 45 12.39 -5.73 7.65
C SER A 45 12.49 -5.10 9.05
N TYR A 46 12.61 -3.77 9.15
CA TYR A 46 12.78 -3.07 10.43
C TYR A 46 11.90 -1.82 10.60
N GLY A 47 11.13 -1.45 9.58
CA GLY A 47 10.23 -0.30 9.58
C GLY A 47 8.76 -0.69 9.45
N GLY A 48 7.88 0.25 9.78
CA GLY A 48 6.45 0.12 9.50
C GLY A 48 6.14 0.20 8.00
N ASP A 49 4.88 -0.05 7.64
CA ASP A 49 4.43 -0.03 6.24
C ASP A 49 4.57 1.38 5.62
N ILE A 50 4.24 2.41 6.41
CA ILE A 50 4.41 3.81 6.05
C ILE A 50 5.81 4.26 6.47
N GLU A 51 6.58 4.77 5.51
CA GLU A 51 7.89 5.39 5.78
C GLU A 51 7.72 6.84 6.23
N LYS A 52 6.89 7.60 5.52
CA LYS A 52 6.71 9.04 5.73
C LYS A 52 5.36 9.48 5.21
N ILE A 53 4.74 10.42 5.93
CA ILE A 53 3.58 11.18 5.46
C ILE A 53 4.01 12.64 5.34
N SER A 54 3.70 13.28 4.22
CA SER A 54 3.91 14.70 4.01
C SER A 54 2.66 15.34 3.43
N ILE A 55 2.39 16.56 3.83
CA ILE A 55 1.34 17.39 3.24
C ILE A 55 2.02 18.29 2.23
N ALA A 56 1.53 18.27 1.00
CA ALA A 56 2.00 19.10 -0.09
C ALA A 56 0.89 20.06 -0.51
N ASP A 57 1.19 21.35 -0.46
CA ASP A 57 0.29 22.41 -0.90
C ASP A 57 0.48 22.62 -2.41
N TYR A 58 -0.55 22.33 -3.20
CA TYR A 58 -0.52 22.58 -4.64
C TYR A 58 -1.81 23.23 -5.10
N LYS A 59 -1.73 24.45 -5.63
CA LYS A 59 -2.87 25.22 -6.17
C LYS A 59 -4.06 25.28 -5.18
N ASP A 60 -3.80 25.70 -3.94
CA ASP A 60 -4.79 25.83 -2.86
C ASP A 60 -5.52 24.53 -2.47
N GLN A 61 -4.99 23.37 -2.88
CA GLN A 61 -5.46 22.06 -2.46
C GLN A 61 -4.38 21.33 -1.67
N TYR A 62 -4.77 20.86 -0.48
CA TYR A 62 -3.92 19.99 0.35
C TYR A 62 -3.87 18.60 -0.28
N ASN A 63 -2.67 18.14 -0.62
CA ASN A 63 -2.40 16.75 -1.01
C ASN A 63 -1.65 16.04 0.11
N ILE A 64 -2.02 14.79 0.38
CA ILE A 64 -1.34 13.93 1.33
C ILE A 64 -0.48 12.95 0.54
N ASP A 65 0.83 13.15 0.59
CA ASP A 65 1.81 12.25 0.00
C ASP A 65 2.28 11.24 1.03
N ILE A 66 2.08 9.95 0.74
CA ILE A 66 2.43 8.83 1.62
C ILE A 66 3.53 8.00 0.94
N ALA A 67 4.71 7.97 1.55
CA ALA A 67 5.80 7.09 1.14
C ALA A 67 5.68 5.74 1.85
N LEU A 68 5.73 4.66 1.09
CA LEU A 68 5.52 3.29 1.57
C LEU A 68 6.80 2.45 1.43
N ASN A 69 7.08 1.65 2.46
CA ASN A 69 8.17 0.66 2.48
C ASN A 69 7.76 -0.62 1.74
N ARG A 70 7.32 -0.46 0.49
CA ARG A 70 6.82 -1.52 -0.38
C ARG A 70 7.53 -1.52 -1.71
N ASP A 71 7.64 -2.71 -2.29
CA ASP A 71 8.13 -2.89 -3.65
C ASP A 71 7.14 -2.30 -4.66
N SER A 72 7.68 -1.54 -5.60
CA SER A 72 6.98 -1.09 -6.80
C SER A 72 6.64 -2.30 -7.70
N ILE A 73 5.73 -2.12 -8.64
CA ILE A 73 5.55 -3.01 -9.79
C ILE A 73 6.88 -3.18 -10.51
N TYR A 74 7.64 -2.11 -10.72
CA TYR A 74 8.96 -2.17 -11.36
C TYR A 74 9.91 -3.13 -10.63
N ASP A 75 9.98 -3.04 -9.31
CA ASP A 75 10.88 -3.86 -8.47
C ASP A 75 10.53 -5.37 -8.53
N LYS A 76 9.32 -5.72 -9.00
CA LYS A 76 8.85 -7.12 -9.13
C LYS A 76 8.98 -7.67 -10.54
N LEU A 77 9.30 -6.83 -11.52
CA LEU A 77 9.40 -7.28 -12.90
C LEU A 77 10.73 -8.02 -13.11
N PRO A 78 10.76 -9.04 -13.99
CA PRO A 78 11.98 -9.76 -14.30
C PRO A 78 13.05 -8.81 -14.83
N GLU A 79 14.27 -8.89 -14.29
CA GLU A 79 15.37 -8.02 -14.71
C GLU A 79 15.62 -8.08 -16.21
N GLY A 80 15.48 -9.25 -16.83
CA GLY A 80 15.65 -9.44 -18.28
C GLY A 80 14.64 -8.71 -19.17
N LEU A 81 13.58 -8.13 -18.61
CA LEU A 81 12.62 -7.31 -19.35
C LEU A 81 13.15 -5.88 -19.60
N PHE A 82 13.98 -5.35 -18.68
CA PHE A 82 14.46 -3.97 -18.73
C PHE A 82 15.98 -3.87 -18.86
N HIS A 83 16.70 -4.80 -18.26
CA HIS A 83 18.16 -4.84 -18.26
C HIS A 83 18.60 -5.93 -19.22
N GLN A 84 18.70 -5.59 -20.51
CA GLN A 84 19.52 -6.41 -21.39
C GLN A 84 20.95 -6.32 -20.87
N THR A 85 21.51 -7.44 -20.44
CA THR A 85 22.91 -7.51 -20.05
C THR A 85 23.73 -7.06 -21.26
N LYS A 86 24.28 -5.84 -21.20
CA LYS A 86 25.29 -5.39 -22.16
C LYS A 86 26.47 -6.33 -21.93
N GLY A 87 26.53 -7.40 -22.70
CA GLY A 87 27.37 -8.57 -22.44
C GLY A 87 28.76 -8.19 -21.94
N GLY A 88 29.29 -8.95 -20.96
CA GLY A 88 30.38 -8.61 -20.03
C GLY A 88 31.76 -8.22 -20.58
N ARG A 89 31.82 -7.36 -21.60
CA ARG A 89 33.04 -6.88 -22.25
C ARG A 89 33.35 -5.39 -21.97
N TYR A 90 32.45 -4.63 -21.34
CA TYR A 90 32.58 -3.17 -21.24
C TYR A 90 32.95 -2.60 -19.87
N VAL A 91 32.81 -3.35 -18.76
CA VAL A 91 33.20 -2.85 -17.43
C VAL A 91 34.65 -3.21 -17.15
N LYS A 92 35.59 -2.37 -17.64
CA LYS A 92 37.03 -2.58 -17.40
C LYS A 92 37.61 -1.57 -16.40
N THR A 93 36.92 -0.45 -16.19
CA THR A 93 37.40 0.67 -15.38
C THR A 93 36.36 1.07 -14.33
N VAL A 94 36.80 1.65 -13.20
CA VAL A 94 35.92 2.24 -12.18
C VAL A 94 34.99 3.30 -12.78
N LYS A 95 35.47 4.06 -13.77
CA LYS A 95 34.65 5.06 -14.49
C LYS A 95 33.48 4.41 -15.25
N ASP A 96 33.73 3.28 -15.90
CA ASP A 96 32.70 2.53 -16.64
C ASP A 96 31.62 2.02 -15.69
N ALA A 97 32.00 1.54 -14.51
CA ALA A 97 31.06 1.10 -13.46
C ALA A 97 30.21 2.26 -12.91
N VAL A 98 30.80 3.45 -12.75
CA VAL A 98 30.07 4.64 -12.29
C VAL A 98 29.05 5.10 -13.33
N ASP A 99 29.43 5.10 -14.61
CA ASP A 99 28.54 5.54 -15.68
C ASP A 99 27.41 4.52 -15.93
N GLU A 100 27.69 3.22 -15.80
CA GLU A 100 26.66 2.17 -15.80
C GLU A 100 25.69 2.32 -14.62
N HIS A 101 26.19 2.59 -13.41
CA HIS A 101 25.32 2.82 -12.25
C HIS A 101 24.40 4.03 -12.42
N LYS A 102 24.89 5.12 -13.04
CA LYS A 102 24.05 6.28 -13.37
C LYS A 102 22.96 5.91 -14.36
N MET A 103 23.28 5.15 -15.40
CA MET A 103 22.29 4.68 -16.37
C MET A 103 21.17 3.87 -15.69
N PHE A 104 21.52 2.89 -14.86
CA PHE A 104 20.51 2.09 -14.14
C PHE A 104 19.63 2.94 -13.21
N ARG A 105 20.22 3.95 -12.55
CA ARG A 105 19.45 4.88 -11.69
C ARG A 105 18.49 5.76 -12.50
N GLU A 106 18.84 6.12 -13.72
CA GLU A 106 17.95 6.85 -14.62
C GLU A 106 16.84 5.95 -15.15
N GLU A 107 17.17 4.75 -15.63
CA GLU A 107 16.19 3.75 -16.10
C GLU A 107 15.16 3.44 -15.02
N GLU A 108 15.60 3.19 -13.79
CA GLU A 108 14.71 2.97 -12.65
C GLU A 108 13.81 4.19 -12.38
N ARG A 109 14.36 5.41 -12.45
CA ARG A 109 13.58 6.64 -12.24
C ARG A 109 12.48 6.77 -13.29
N TYR A 110 12.79 6.52 -14.55
CA TYR A 110 11.80 6.55 -15.64
C TYR A 110 10.75 5.46 -15.48
N ALA A 111 11.16 4.24 -15.16
CA ALA A 111 10.25 3.12 -14.96
C ALA A 111 9.30 3.37 -13.78
N ARG A 112 9.80 3.82 -12.62
CA ARG A 112 8.94 4.18 -11.47
C ARG A 112 7.95 5.28 -11.83
N ARG A 113 8.36 6.32 -12.58
CA ARG A 113 7.44 7.36 -13.05
C ARG A 113 6.39 6.81 -14.02
N PHE A 114 6.76 5.86 -14.87
CA PHE A 114 5.85 5.21 -15.81
C PHE A 114 4.79 4.36 -15.09
N PHE A 115 5.17 3.59 -14.07
CA PHE A 115 4.23 2.73 -13.34
C PHE A 115 3.42 3.44 -12.26
N ALA A 116 3.86 4.61 -11.78
CA ALA A 116 3.22 5.33 -10.68
C ALA A 116 1.68 5.50 -10.82
N PRO A 117 1.10 5.84 -11.99
CA PRO A 117 -0.36 5.96 -12.12
C PRO A 117 -1.11 4.65 -11.90
N ILE A 118 -0.55 3.53 -12.38
CA ILE A 118 -1.12 2.18 -12.24
C ILE A 118 -1.02 1.75 -10.77
N GLU A 119 0.13 1.99 -10.14
CA GLU A 119 0.34 1.69 -8.71
C GLU A 119 -0.63 2.45 -7.82
N GLN A 120 -0.83 3.74 -8.11
CA GLN A 120 -1.80 4.58 -7.42
C GLN A 120 -3.21 4.01 -7.56
N MET A 121 -3.59 3.55 -8.76
CA MET A 121 -4.90 2.94 -8.99
C MET A 121 -5.08 1.65 -8.18
N ILE A 122 -4.08 0.75 -8.21
CA ILE A 122 -4.10 -0.49 -7.44
C ILE A 122 -4.21 -0.18 -5.95
N PHE A 123 -3.46 0.81 -5.47
CA PHE A 123 -3.51 1.22 -4.07
C PHE A 123 -4.90 1.73 -3.66
N ARG A 124 -5.54 2.57 -4.49
CA ARG A 124 -6.92 3.03 -4.26
C ARG A 124 -7.91 1.87 -4.14
N TYR A 125 -7.81 0.87 -5.02
CA TYR A 125 -8.65 -0.32 -4.94
C TYR A 125 -8.50 -1.06 -3.61
N ARG A 126 -7.27 -1.13 -3.08
CA ARG A 126 -7.02 -1.76 -1.78
C ARG A 126 -7.62 -0.97 -0.63
N ILE A 127 -7.65 0.36 -0.69
CA ILE A 127 -8.36 1.18 0.31
C ILE A 127 -9.85 0.85 0.30
N TYR A 128 -10.48 0.77 -0.88
CA TYR A 128 -11.90 0.40 -0.96
C TYR A 128 -12.17 -1.01 -0.46
N THR A 129 -11.24 -1.95 -0.69
CA THR A 129 -11.32 -3.31 -0.17
C THR A 129 -11.25 -3.30 1.36
N GLU A 130 -10.33 -2.54 1.95
CA GLU A 130 -10.22 -2.36 3.40
C GLU A 130 -11.49 -1.73 4.00
N GLN A 131 -12.10 -0.75 3.33
CA GLN A 131 -13.39 -0.18 3.77
C GLN A 131 -14.52 -1.20 3.74
N ALA A 132 -14.62 -1.99 2.66
CA ALA A 132 -15.62 -3.05 2.55
C ALA A 132 -15.42 -4.15 3.59
N GLU A 133 -14.17 -4.52 3.89
CA GLU A 133 -13.84 -5.46 4.96
C GLU A 133 -14.26 -4.92 6.34
N ARG A 134 -14.00 -3.65 6.63
CA ARG A 134 -14.43 -3.00 7.88
C ARG A 134 -15.95 -2.97 8.02
N GLU A 135 -16.65 -2.56 6.96
CA GLU A 135 -18.12 -2.55 6.95
C GLU A 135 -18.68 -3.95 7.24
N ALA A 136 -18.15 -4.98 6.56
CA ALA A 136 -18.54 -6.36 6.80
C ALA A 136 -18.27 -6.84 8.25
N LEU A 137 -17.17 -6.37 8.87
CA LEU A 137 -16.86 -6.67 10.27
C LEU A 137 -17.81 -5.97 11.25
N TYR A 138 -18.16 -4.70 11.01
CA TYR A 138 -19.13 -3.97 11.82
C TYR A 138 -20.53 -4.58 11.71
N ASP A 139 -20.92 -4.93 10.48
CA ASP A 139 -22.15 -5.67 10.17
C ASP A 139 -22.23 -6.99 10.97
N LEU A 140 -21.15 -7.77 10.96
CA LEU A 140 -21.05 -9.00 11.75
C LEU A 140 -21.18 -8.74 13.26
N GLN A 141 -20.53 -7.69 13.77
CA GLN A 141 -20.58 -7.33 15.19
C GLN A 141 -21.98 -6.88 15.63
N ASN A 142 -22.71 -6.19 14.75
CA ASN A 142 -24.06 -5.69 15.00
C ASN A 142 -25.16 -6.73 14.73
N GLY A 143 -24.79 -7.97 14.36
CA GLY A 143 -25.74 -9.04 14.04
C GLY A 143 -26.43 -8.89 12.67
N THR A 144 -26.07 -7.86 11.89
CA THR A 144 -26.62 -7.61 10.56
C THR A 144 -25.72 -8.22 9.51
N ILE A 145 -25.93 -9.48 9.13
CA ILE A 145 -25.09 -10.13 8.11
C ILE A 145 -25.34 -9.50 6.73
N ASN A 146 -24.31 -8.88 6.15
CA ASN A 146 -24.38 -8.27 4.82
C ASN A 146 -24.79 -9.29 3.74
N THR A 147 -25.70 -8.89 2.85
CA THR A 147 -26.17 -9.73 1.72
C THR A 147 -25.04 -10.27 0.83
N GLY A 148 -23.91 -9.55 0.75
CA GLY A 148 -22.72 -9.97 -0.01
C GLY A 148 -22.12 -11.29 0.49
N PHE A 149 -22.17 -11.55 1.80
CA PHE A 149 -21.67 -12.79 2.40
C PHE A 149 -22.46 -14.02 1.90
N TYR A 150 -23.78 -13.89 1.76
CA TYR A 150 -24.66 -14.94 1.23
C TYR A 150 -24.47 -15.23 -0.27
N ARG A 151 -23.76 -14.36 -1.00
CA ARG A 151 -23.46 -14.55 -2.43
C ARG A 151 -22.15 -15.32 -2.66
N PHE A 152 -21.23 -15.31 -1.69
CA PHE A 152 -19.90 -15.89 -1.83
C PHE A 152 -19.91 -17.43 -1.71
N GLY A 153 -20.57 -17.96 -0.68
CA GLY A 153 -20.97 -19.36 -0.66
C GLY A 153 -22.32 -19.48 -1.33
N ALA A 154 -22.61 -20.56 -2.07
CA ALA A 154 -23.96 -20.85 -2.58
C ALA A 154 -25.00 -21.08 -1.46
N TRP A 155 -24.83 -20.50 -0.27
CA TRP A 155 -25.65 -20.68 0.93
C TRP A 155 -27.09 -20.23 0.74
N LYS A 156 -27.37 -19.42 -0.29
CA LYS A 156 -28.73 -19.10 -0.75
C LYS A 156 -29.52 -20.35 -1.20
N THR A 157 -28.85 -21.39 -1.72
CA THR A 157 -29.49 -22.67 -2.08
C THR A 157 -29.65 -23.61 -0.88
N ILE A 158 -28.77 -23.49 0.12
CA ILE A 158 -28.78 -24.31 1.35
C ILE A 158 -29.86 -23.79 2.34
N PHE A 159 -30.13 -22.48 2.35
CA PHE A 159 -31.16 -21.86 3.19
C PHE A 159 -32.13 -21.00 2.37
N PRO A 160 -33.03 -21.61 1.57
CA PRO A 160 -33.83 -20.91 0.58
C PRO A 160 -34.93 -19.99 1.15
N ASN A 161 -35.33 -20.16 2.42
CA ASN A 161 -36.47 -19.45 3.05
C ASN A 161 -36.09 -18.59 4.27
N ARG A 162 -34.82 -18.29 4.50
CA ARG A 162 -34.41 -17.49 5.68
C ARG A 162 -34.09 -16.05 5.27
N LYS A 163 -34.78 -15.09 5.87
CA LYS A 163 -34.57 -13.66 5.59
C LYS A 163 -33.45 -13.12 6.47
N PRO A 164 -32.72 -12.09 6.02
CA PRO A 164 -31.66 -11.45 6.81
C PRO A 164 -32.17 -10.85 8.14
N ALA A 165 -33.48 -10.63 8.29
CA ALA A 165 -34.11 -10.14 9.52
C ALA A 165 -34.32 -11.22 10.60
N ASP A 166 -34.09 -12.51 10.28
CA ASP A 166 -34.33 -13.62 11.22
C ASP A 166 -33.16 -13.87 12.19
N TYR A 167 -32.10 -13.04 12.12
CA TYR A 167 -30.89 -13.14 12.94
C TYR A 167 -30.61 -11.87 13.75
N CYS A 168 -31.64 -11.16 14.19
CA CYS A 168 -31.48 -10.24 15.32
C CYS A 168 -31.48 -11.08 16.61
N ILE A 169 -30.35 -11.13 17.31
CA ILE A 169 -30.28 -11.52 18.73
C ILE A 169 -30.31 -10.25 19.57
#